data_AF-A0A9W9Y4G0-F1
#
_entry.id   AF-A0A9W9Y4G0-F1
#
_cell.length_a   1.000
_cell.length_b   1.000
_cell.length_c   1.000
_cell.angle_alpha   90.00
_cell.angle_beta   90.00
_cell.angle_gamma   90.00
#
_symmetry.space_group_name_H-M   'P 1'
#
loop_
_entity.id
_entity.type
_entity.pdbx_description
1 polymer ?
#
loop_
_entity_poly.entity_id
_entity_poly.type
_entity_poly.pdbx_seq_one_letter_code
_entity_poly.pdbx_strand_id
1 'polypeptide(L)'
;MLEDSLVAFSVLGPVQTTGLIIGLVLMGYISCMSYFHPLSKYPGPKIASLTNIWKAYYVYKLVLHEKLVELHQQYGPVVRIGPNHLHFCDGEAIAPIYKGGRKMGKTEFYDAFTAFNPNLFGGRDENIHALRRRQLSHGFSQASVENFEPLINGHIQILLGKLNELVKTGEVFDLKSTISCFVLDILGEVAFSRPFNAQLRGEADEIHAINDHILLSCVIGELPLQTLSKFLARWSPVPWMRRLLKSRNNLKATCSECVRNKINNASDRRDLLQSLVTTKDVETGASLTEQEINSEAFAML
;
A
#
# COMPACT_ATOMS: atom_id res chain seq x y z
N MET A 1 -25.55 62.29 -19.01
CA MET A 1 -24.12 61.90 -18.96
C MET A 1 -23.72 61.15 -17.68
N LEU A 2 -24.62 60.86 -16.73
CA LEU A 2 -24.35 60.02 -15.55
C LEU A 2 -25.21 58.74 -15.47
N GLU A 3 -26.15 58.55 -16.41
CA GLU A 3 -27.00 57.34 -16.45
C GLU A 3 -26.38 56.19 -17.27
N ASP A 4 -25.56 56.49 -18.28
CA ASP A 4 -24.95 55.45 -19.13
C ASP A 4 -23.78 54.70 -18.45
N SER A 5 -23.24 55.24 -17.35
CA SER A 5 -22.15 54.60 -16.60
C SER A 5 -22.62 53.51 -15.62
N LEU A 6 -23.92 53.44 -15.32
CA LEU A 6 -24.51 52.43 -14.42
C LEU A 6 -24.94 51.15 -15.15
N VAL A 7 -25.02 51.17 -16.49
CA VAL A 7 -25.44 50.03 -17.32
C VAL A 7 -24.26 49.09 -17.65
N ALA A 8 -23.02 49.46 -17.30
CA ALA A 8 -21.82 48.66 -17.54
C ALA A 8 -21.60 47.49 -16.54
N PHE A 9 -22.51 47.25 -15.60
CA PHE A 9 -22.64 45.93 -14.97
C PHE A 9 -23.54 45.06 -15.84
N SER A 10 -23.07 44.74 -17.04
CA SER A 10 -23.60 43.60 -17.79
C SER A 10 -23.58 42.42 -16.84
N VAL A 11 -24.76 41.93 -16.46
CA VAL A 11 -24.94 40.76 -15.62
C VAL A 11 -24.13 39.64 -16.26
N LEU A 12 -22.96 39.35 -15.68
CA LEU A 12 -22.10 38.26 -16.12
C LEU A 12 -23.01 37.04 -16.24
N GLY A 13 -23.00 36.39 -17.40
CA GLY A 13 -23.81 35.20 -17.61
C GLY A 13 -23.48 34.14 -16.55
N PRO A 14 -24.39 33.20 -16.22
CA PRO A 14 -24.16 32.19 -15.19
C PRO A 14 -22.82 31.45 -15.30
N VAL A 15 -22.33 31.26 -16.53
CA VAL A 15 -21.02 30.65 -16.81
C VAL A 15 -19.85 31.57 -16.40
N GLN A 16 -19.96 32.86 -16.69
CA GLN A 16 -18.91 33.84 -16.39
C GLN A 16 -18.83 34.12 -14.87
N THR A 17 -19.97 34.22 -14.18
CA THR A 17 -20.01 34.33 -12.72
C THR A 17 -19.43 33.09 -12.05
N THR A 18 -19.80 31.88 -12.52
CA THR A 18 -19.24 30.63 -12.01
C THR A 18 -17.73 30.56 -12.22
N GLY A 19 -17.25 30.92 -13.41
CA GLY A 19 -15.81 30.96 -13.72
C GLY A 19 -15.03 31.92 -12.81
N LEU A 20 -15.58 33.12 -12.55
CA LEU A 20 -14.97 34.09 -11.64
C LEU A 20 -14.93 33.59 -10.19
N ILE A 21 -16.01 32.97 -9.71
CA ILE A 21 -16.05 32.38 -8.36
C ILE A 21 -14.99 31.29 -8.22
N ILE A 22 -14.90 30.38 -9.18
CA ILE A 22 -13.87 29.31 -9.19
C ILE A 22 -12.47 29.94 -9.19
N GLY A 23 -12.23 30.95 -10.03
CA GLY A 23 -10.95 31.65 -10.09
C GLY A 23 -10.55 32.29 -8.75
N LEU A 24 -11.48 32.98 -8.08
CA LEU A 24 -11.26 33.59 -6.78
C LEU A 24 -10.99 32.55 -5.69
N VAL A 25 -11.75 31.44 -5.67
CA VAL A 25 -11.54 30.33 -4.73
C VAL A 25 -10.16 29.70 -4.93
N LEU A 26 -9.76 29.43 -6.17
CA LEU A 26 -8.44 28.86 -6.47
C LEU A 26 -7.31 29.82 -6.08
N MET A 27 -7.46 31.12 -6.36
CA MET A 27 -6.47 32.13 -5.98
C MET A 27 -6.34 32.25 -4.46
N GLY A 28 -7.47 32.25 -3.74
CA GLY A 28 -7.50 32.23 -2.27
C GLY A 28 -6.84 30.96 -1.71
N TYR A 29 -7.12 29.79 -2.29
CA TYR A 29 -6.52 28.53 -1.90
C TYR A 29 -4.99 28.52 -2.08
N ILE A 30 -4.50 28.93 -3.26
CA ILE A 30 -3.07 29.01 -3.57
C ILE A 30 -2.36 29.95 -2.60
N SER A 31 -2.96 31.12 -2.33
CA SER A 31 -2.40 32.11 -1.41
C SER A 31 -2.33 31.57 0.02
N CYS A 32 -3.40 30.91 0.48
CA CYS A 32 -3.44 30.23 1.78
C CYS A 32 -2.34 29.17 1.91
N MET A 33 -2.25 28.25 0.95
CA MET A 33 -1.27 27.16 0.96
C MET A 33 0.18 27.63 0.88
N SER A 34 0.42 28.74 0.18
CA SER A 34 1.76 29.29 -0.07
C SER A 34 2.27 30.16 1.08
N TYR A 35 1.41 30.95 1.72
CA TYR A 35 1.85 31.96 2.70
C TYR A 35 1.35 31.69 4.12
N PHE A 36 0.08 31.29 4.28
CA PHE A 36 -0.58 31.22 5.58
C PHE A 36 -0.61 29.80 6.19
N HIS A 37 -0.32 28.78 5.40
CA HIS A 37 -0.30 27.40 5.87
C HIS A 37 0.83 27.16 6.88
N PRO A 38 0.64 26.39 7.96
CA PRO A 38 1.70 26.12 8.95
C PRO A 38 2.98 25.52 8.38
N LEU A 39 2.86 24.83 7.23
CA LEU A 39 3.97 24.22 6.51
C LEU A 39 4.56 25.12 5.40
N SER A 40 4.09 26.36 5.22
CA SER A 40 4.59 27.28 4.18
C SER A 40 6.08 27.61 4.33
N LYS A 41 6.60 27.57 5.55
CA LYS A 41 8.01 27.79 5.87
C LYS A 41 8.95 26.68 5.38
N TYR A 42 8.44 25.50 5.04
CA TYR A 42 9.27 24.39 4.58
C TYR A 42 9.43 24.45 3.06
N PRO A 43 10.66 24.28 2.55
CA PRO A 43 10.94 24.34 1.13
C PRO A 43 10.38 23.11 0.39
N GLY A 44 10.19 23.23 -0.93
CA GLY A 44 9.76 22.13 -1.78
C GLY A 44 9.11 22.60 -3.09
N PRO A 45 8.69 21.67 -3.96
CA PRO A 45 8.02 22.02 -5.20
C PRO A 45 6.71 22.77 -4.94
N LYS A 46 6.51 23.93 -5.58
CA LYS A 46 5.30 24.74 -5.39
C LYS A 46 4.01 23.97 -5.69
N ILE A 47 4.01 23.08 -6.67
CA ILE A 47 2.83 22.27 -6.97
C ILE A 47 2.54 21.23 -5.88
N ALA A 48 3.58 20.73 -5.18
CA ALA A 48 3.42 19.78 -4.09
C ALA A 48 2.75 20.43 -2.88
N SER A 49 2.98 21.73 -2.62
CA SER A 49 2.28 22.44 -1.53
C SER A 49 0.78 22.62 -1.78
N LEU A 50 0.34 22.53 -3.05
CA LEU A 50 -1.05 22.74 -3.45
C LEU A 50 -1.85 21.45 -3.58
N THR A 51 -1.23 20.31 -3.89
CA THR A 51 -1.97 19.07 -4.10
C THR A 51 -1.09 17.84 -3.96
N ASN A 52 -1.66 16.74 -3.45
CA ASN A 52 -1.00 15.45 -3.43
C ASN A 52 -0.91 14.80 -4.83
N ILE A 53 -1.59 15.34 -5.85
CA ILE A 53 -1.53 14.84 -7.24
C ILE A 53 -0.08 14.83 -7.76
N TRP A 54 0.73 15.81 -7.36
CA TRP A 54 2.17 15.84 -7.68
C TRP A 54 2.86 14.56 -7.21
N LYS A 55 2.64 14.15 -5.96
CA LYS A 55 3.22 12.93 -5.38
C LYS A 55 2.66 11.68 -6.05
N ALA A 56 1.34 11.61 -6.24
CA ALA A 56 0.67 10.51 -6.93
C ALA A 56 1.22 10.28 -8.35
N TYR A 57 1.58 11.35 -9.07
CA TYR A 57 2.23 11.26 -10.38
C TYR A 57 3.58 10.55 -10.32
N TYR A 58 4.47 10.93 -9.40
CA TYR A 58 5.79 10.29 -9.26
C TYR A 58 5.70 8.85 -8.72
N VAL A 59 4.71 8.54 -7.88
CA VAL A 59 4.39 7.16 -7.48
C VAL A 59 3.95 6.34 -8.68
N TYR A 60 3.03 6.86 -9.50
CA TYR A 60 2.57 6.19 -10.71
C TYR A 60 3.72 5.95 -11.71
N LYS A 61 4.68 6.86 -11.77
CA LYS A 61 5.89 6.73 -12.59
C LYS A 61 6.98 5.84 -11.97
N LEU A 62 6.78 5.32 -10.76
CA LEU A 62 7.72 4.47 -10.02
C LEU A 62 9.08 5.13 -9.68
N VAL A 63 9.14 6.47 -9.72
CA VAL A 63 10.40 7.24 -9.55
C VAL A 63 10.31 8.27 -8.41
N LEU A 64 9.33 8.13 -7.51
CA LEU A 64 9.21 9.02 -6.35
C LEU A 64 10.50 9.03 -5.51
N HIS A 65 11.12 7.88 -5.29
CA HIS A 65 12.34 7.76 -4.48
C HIS A 65 13.51 8.56 -5.07
N GLU A 66 13.76 8.48 -6.38
CA GLU A 66 14.74 9.30 -7.08
C GLU A 66 14.42 10.79 -6.94
N LYS A 67 13.14 11.15 -7.13
CA LYS A 67 12.70 12.54 -6.98
C LYS A 67 12.92 13.07 -5.57
N LEU A 68 12.71 12.24 -4.54
CA LEU A 68 12.95 12.63 -3.14
C LEU A 68 14.44 12.87 -2.89
N VAL A 69 15.34 12.04 -3.46
CA VAL A 69 16.79 12.26 -3.37
C VAL A 69 17.17 13.61 -3.98
N GLU A 70 16.70 13.91 -5.20
CA GLU A 70 16.94 15.21 -5.85
C GLU A 70 16.44 16.38 -5.00
N LEU A 71 15.23 16.25 -4.44
CA LEU A 71 14.64 17.30 -3.61
C LEU A 71 15.41 17.54 -2.33
N HIS A 72 15.91 16.50 -1.67
CA HIS A 72 16.74 16.64 -0.48
C HIS A 72 18.11 17.24 -0.79
N GLN A 73 18.70 16.91 -1.94
CA GLN A 73 19.92 17.58 -2.42
C GLN A 73 19.68 19.08 -2.67
N GLN A 74 18.51 19.45 -3.17
CA GLN A 74 18.18 20.84 -3.51
C GLN A 74 17.73 21.68 -2.30
N TYR A 75 16.88 21.13 -1.44
CA TYR A 75 16.13 21.88 -0.42
C TYR A 75 16.58 21.57 1.02
N GLY A 76 17.44 20.56 1.20
CA GLY A 76 17.97 20.17 2.51
C GLY A 76 17.15 19.07 3.20
N PRO A 77 17.31 18.89 4.52
CA PRO A 77 16.87 17.69 5.24
C PRO A 77 15.35 17.56 5.42
N VAL A 78 14.58 18.66 5.28
CA VAL A 78 13.12 18.64 5.44
C VAL A 78 12.47 19.30 4.24
N VAL A 79 11.64 18.55 3.51
CA VAL A 79 11.01 19.01 2.26
C VAL A 79 9.49 18.82 2.31
N ARG A 80 8.73 19.83 1.91
CA ARG A 80 7.29 19.74 1.73
C ARG A 80 6.95 19.05 0.40
N ILE A 81 6.33 17.87 0.49
CA ILE A 81 6.00 17.00 -0.65
C ILE A 81 4.48 16.79 -0.83
N GLY A 82 3.68 17.59 -0.13
CA GLY A 82 2.22 17.60 -0.18
C GLY A 82 1.67 18.78 0.62
N PRO A 83 0.36 19.10 0.55
CA PRO A 83 -0.22 20.18 1.33
C PRO A 83 0.03 20.01 2.83
N ASN A 84 -0.11 18.77 3.32
CA ASN A 84 0.08 18.37 4.72
C ASN A 84 1.21 17.33 4.90
N HIS A 85 2.18 17.28 3.98
CA HIS A 85 3.23 16.26 4.00
C HIS A 85 4.62 16.88 4.01
N LEU A 86 5.42 16.48 4.99
CA LEU A 86 6.86 16.70 5.05
C LEU A 86 7.58 15.37 4.87
N HIS A 87 8.66 15.39 4.11
CA HIS A 87 9.62 14.30 4.00
C HIS A 87 10.90 14.69 4.72
N PHE A 88 11.46 13.75 5.47
CA PHE A 88 12.63 13.95 6.30
C PHE A 88 13.77 13.06 5.81
N CYS A 89 14.93 13.66 5.60
CA CYS A 89 16.20 12.98 5.36
C CYS A 89 17.16 13.38 6.50
N ASP A 90 16.80 12.96 7.71
CA ASP A 90 17.50 13.29 8.94
C ASP A 90 17.39 12.12 9.93
N GLY A 91 18.54 11.66 10.46
CA GLY A 91 18.60 10.59 11.43
C GLY A 91 17.94 10.94 12.75
N GLU A 92 17.97 12.22 13.15
CA GLU A 92 17.34 12.69 14.39
C GLU A 92 15.81 12.62 14.32
N ALA A 93 15.23 12.64 13.12
CA ALA A 93 13.79 12.53 12.91
C ALA A 93 13.26 11.09 13.11
N ILE A 94 14.12 10.06 13.04
CA ILE A 94 13.70 8.65 13.12
C ILE A 94 13.02 8.36 14.45
N ALA A 95 13.63 8.74 15.58
CA ALA A 95 13.07 8.44 16.90
C ALA A 95 11.74 9.17 17.17
N PRO A 96 11.61 10.49 16.95
CA PRO A 96 10.33 11.19 17.10
C PRO A 96 9.20 10.63 16.24
N ILE A 97 9.48 10.24 14.99
CA ILE A 97 8.48 9.72 14.06
C ILE A 97 8.09 8.28 14.44
N TYR A 98 9.06 7.36 14.55
CA TYR A 98 8.78 5.93 14.70
C TYR A 98 8.59 5.48 16.15
N LYS A 99 9.11 6.22 17.14
CA LYS A 99 8.90 5.95 18.57
C LYS A 99 7.88 6.89 19.22
N GLY A 100 7.26 7.78 18.45
CA GLY A 100 6.22 8.70 18.92
C GLY A 100 4.90 8.03 19.33
N GLY A 101 4.75 6.72 19.06
CA GLY A 101 3.56 5.94 19.36
C GLY A 101 2.31 6.55 18.73
N ARG A 102 1.22 6.66 19.50
CA ARG A 102 -0.08 7.19 19.03
C ARG A 102 -0.02 8.62 18.48
N LYS A 103 1.02 9.40 18.81
CA LYS A 103 1.18 10.78 18.29
C LYS A 103 1.61 10.81 16.83
N MET A 104 2.18 9.72 16.32
CA MET A 104 2.69 9.57 14.95
C MET A 104 2.09 8.31 14.29
N GLY A 105 0.77 8.18 14.40
CA GLY A 105 0.02 7.05 13.83
C GLY A 105 0.01 7.06 12.30
N LYS A 106 -0.33 5.90 11.73
CA LYS A 106 -0.53 5.74 10.28
C LYS A 106 -1.61 6.70 9.76
N THR A 107 -1.33 7.35 8.64
CA THR A 107 -2.26 8.27 7.97
C THR A 107 -3.29 7.52 7.14
N GLU A 108 -4.27 8.24 6.60
CA GLU A 108 -5.25 7.75 5.63
C GLU A 108 -4.64 7.11 4.39
N PHE A 109 -3.36 7.32 4.09
CA PHE A 109 -2.63 6.62 3.03
C PHE A 109 -2.84 5.10 3.08
N TYR A 110 -2.82 4.54 4.29
CA TYR A 110 -2.95 3.09 4.52
C TYR A 110 -4.35 2.55 4.21
N ASP A 111 -5.39 3.41 4.21
CA ASP A 111 -6.75 2.98 3.91
C ASP A 111 -6.88 2.46 2.47
N ALA A 112 -5.96 2.83 1.56
CA ALA A 112 -5.93 2.36 0.18
C ALA A 112 -5.49 0.90 0.00
N PHE A 113 -4.79 0.37 1.01
CA PHE A 113 -4.35 -1.03 1.08
C PHE A 113 -5.43 -1.98 1.60
N THR A 114 -6.50 -1.44 2.20
CA THR A 114 -7.63 -2.24 2.69
C THR A 114 -8.34 -2.96 1.54
N ALA A 115 -8.24 -4.29 1.53
CA ALA A 115 -8.90 -5.16 0.55
C ALA A 115 -10.25 -5.70 1.05
N PHE A 116 -10.33 -6.07 2.33
CA PHE A 116 -11.53 -6.58 3.01
C PHE A 116 -11.89 -5.64 4.16
N ASN A 117 -11.21 -5.78 5.30
CA ASN A 117 -11.20 -4.84 6.42
C ASN A 117 -9.75 -4.39 6.67
N PRO A 118 -9.52 -3.29 7.43
CA PRO A 118 -8.18 -2.92 7.86
C PRO A 118 -7.52 -4.09 8.60
N ASN A 119 -6.36 -4.51 8.12
CA ASN A 119 -5.55 -5.59 8.68
C ASN A 119 -4.34 -5.02 9.45
N LEU A 120 -3.45 -5.87 9.97
CA LEU A 120 -2.28 -5.41 10.72
C LEU A 120 -1.41 -4.40 9.94
N PHE A 121 -1.26 -4.58 8.62
CA PHE A 121 -0.52 -3.65 7.79
C PHE A 121 -1.20 -2.28 7.66
N GLY A 122 -2.49 -2.26 7.30
CA GLY A 122 -3.23 -1.02 7.00
C GLY A 122 -3.95 -0.38 8.19
N GLY A 123 -4.08 -1.09 9.32
CA GLY A 123 -4.85 -0.66 10.48
C GLY A 123 -4.30 0.59 11.14
N ARG A 124 -5.16 1.60 11.30
CA ARG A 124 -4.84 2.91 11.91
C ARG A 124 -5.25 3.02 13.38
N ASP A 125 -6.20 2.18 13.82
CA ASP A 125 -6.57 2.08 15.23
C ASP A 125 -5.51 1.28 15.98
N GLU A 126 -4.78 1.95 16.87
CA GLU A 126 -3.67 1.34 17.61
C GLU A 126 -4.13 0.21 18.56
N ASN A 127 -5.35 0.27 19.08
CA ASN A 127 -5.88 -0.79 19.97
C ASN A 127 -6.17 -2.05 19.16
N ILE A 128 -6.85 -1.90 18.02
CA ILE A 128 -7.12 -3.02 17.10
C ILE A 128 -5.79 -3.58 16.57
N HIS A 129 -4.86 -2.70 16.20
CA HIS A 129 -3.53 -3.09 15.73
C HIS A 129 -2.76 -3.89 16.80
N ALA A 130 -2.73 -3.42 18.04
CA ALA A 130 -2.09 -4.13 19.15
C ALA A 130 -2.73 -5.50 19.41
N LEU A 131 -4.06 -5.59 19.35
CA LEU A 131 -4.80 -6.84 19.49
C LEU A 131 -4.41 -7.83 18.38
N ARG A 132 -4.48 -7.42 17.11
CA ARG A 132 -4.13 -8.25 15.96
C ARG A 132 -2.67 -8.68 16.00
N ARG A 133 -1.76 -7.79 16.39
CA ARG A 133 -0.33 -8.10 16.57
C ARG A 133 -0.13 -9.20 17.62
N ARG A 134 -0.83 -9.11 18.76
CA ARG A 134 -0.77 -10.14 19.81
C ARG A 134 -1.25 -11.49 19.27
N GLN A 135 -2.36 -11.51 18.55
CA GLN A 135 -2.96 -12.70 17.95
C GLN A 135 -2.03 -13.38 16.93
N LEU A 136 -1.35 -12.58 16.09
CA LEU A 136 -0.43 -13.08 15.07
C LEU A 136 0.96 -13.46 15.61
N SER A 137 1.39 -12.87 16.73
CA SER A 137 2.77 -12.98 17.22
C SER A 137 3.24 -14.42 17.44
N HIS A 138 2.33 -15.33 17.82
CA HIS A 138 2.67 -16.73 18.07
C HIS A 138 3.12 -17.45 16.80
N GLY A 139 2.55 -17.11 15.65
CA GLY A 139 2.97 -17.63 14.33
C GLY A 139 4.40 -17.22 13.96
N PHE A 140 4.91 -16.14 14.54
CA PHE A 140 6.26 -15.61 14.32
C PHE A 140 7.21 -15.88 15.50
N SER A 141 6.84 -16.75 16.44
CA SER A 141 7.72 -17.14 17.54
C SER A 141 8.93 -17.94 17.03
N GLN A 142 10.03 -17.95 17.79
CA GLN A 142 11.23 -18.75 17.47
C GLN A 142 10.87 -20.22 17.19
N ALA A 143 10.04 -20.83 18.04
CA ALA A 143 9.59 -22.20 17.86
C ALA A 143 8.77 -22.40 16.57
N SER A 144 7.95 -21.42 16.18
CA SER A 144 7.22 -21.47 14.90
C SER A 144 8.17 -21.37 13.71
N VAL A 145 9.17 -20.49 13.78
CA VAL A 145 10.20 -20.36 12.73
C VAL A 145 11.02 -21.64 12.58
N GLU A 146 11.41 -22.28 13.68
CA GLU A 146 12.09 -23.59 13.65
C GLU A 146 11.21 -24.68 13.02
N ASN A 147 9.90 -24.67 13.26
CA ASN A 147 8.98 -25.59 12.60
C ASN A 147 8.87 -25.34 11.08
N PHE A 148 9.16 -24.13 10.59
CA PHE A 148 9.15 -23.81 9.16
C PHE A 148 10.46 -24.17 8.46
N GLU A 149 11.55 -24.38 9.19
CA GLU A 149 12.88 -24.64 8.63
C GLU A 149 12.89 -25.82 7.63
N PRO A 150 12.27 -27.00 7.89
CA PRO A 150 12.26 -28.09 6.93
C PRO A 150 11.57 -27.73 5.60
N LEU A 151 10.55 -26.86 5.65
CA LEU A 151 9.81 -26.40 4.48
C LEU A 151 10.68 -25.47 3.63
N ILE A 152 11.36 -24.53 4.29
CA ILE A 152 12.30 -23.61 3.65
C ILE A 152 13.46 -24.39 3.02
N ASN A 153 14.01 -25.37 3.75
CA ASN A 153 15.07 -26.25 3.24
C ASN A 153 14.63 -27.01 1.98
N GLY A 154 13.39 -27.51 1.93
CA GLY A 154 12.82 -28.13 0.74
C GLY A 154 12.84 -27.21 -0.48
N HIS A 155 12.40 -25.96 -0.32
CA HIS A 155 12.45 -24.96 -1.41
C HIS A 155 13.88 -24.55 -1.77
N ILE A 156 14.81 -24.49 -0.81
CA ILE A 156 16.23 -24.24 -1.10
C ILE A 156 16.79 -25.33 -2.01
N GLN A 157 16.44 -26.60 -1.78
CA GLN A 157 16.88 -27.68 -2.66
C GLN A 157 16.36 -27.54 -4.09
N ILE A 158 15.11 -27.07 -4.27
CA ILE A 158 14.55 -26.79 -5.60
C ILE A 158 15.34 -25.66 -6.29
N LEU A 159 15.61 -24.57 -5.57
CA LEU A 159 16.39 -23.45 -6.07
C LEU A 159 17.81 -23.90 -6.47
N LEU A 160 18.50 -24.62 -5.60
CA LEU A 160 19.85 -25.14 -5.88
C LEU A 160 19.85 -26.10 -7.07
N GLY A 161 18.85 -26.97 -7.18
CA GLY A 161 18.67 -27.85 -8.33
C GLY A 161 18.63 -27.07 -9.64
N LYS A 162 17.80 -26.02 -9.72
CA LYS A 162 17.72 -25.13 -10.88
C LYS A 162 19.02 -24.40 -11.18
N LEU A 163 19.66 -23.84 -10.16
CA LEU A 163 20.93 -23.13 -10.34
C LEU A 163 22.02 -24.07 -10.85
N ASN A 164 22.07 -25.31 -10.35
CA ASN A 164 23.00 -26.33 -10.84
C ASN A 164 22.74 -26.72 -12.29
N GLU A 165 21.49 -26.74 -12.75
CA GLU A 165 21.15 -26.96 -14.16
C GLU A 165 21.63 -25.79 -15.04
N LEU A 166 21.38 -24.55 -14.62
CA LEU A 166 21.80 -23.34 -15.33
C LEU A 166 23.33 -23.23 -15.42
N VAL A 167 24.06 -23.66 -14.38
CA VAL A 167 25.53 -23.72 -14.41
C VAL A 167 26.03 -24.72 -15.45
N LYS A 168 25.34 -25.85 -15.64
CA LYS A 168 25.72 -26.86 -16.66
C LYS A 168 25.48 -26.36 -18.08
N THR A 169 24.40 -25.60 -18.30
CA THR A 169 24.07 -25.07 -19.63
C THR A 169 24.85 -23.80 -19.97
N GLY A 170 25.31 -23.06 -18.96
CA GLY A 170 25.92 -21.73 -19.14
C GLY A 170 24.92 -20.67 -19.59
N GLU A 171 23.62 -20.92 -19.43
CA GLU A 171 22.56 -20.03 -19.86
C GLU A 171 22.49 -18.78 -18.96
N VAL A 172 22.34 -17.61 -19.59
CA VAL A 172 22.10 -16.36 -18.87
C VAL A 172 20.66 -16.35 -18.37
N PHE A 173 20.46 -16.09 -17.08
CA PHE A 173 19.14 -16.08 -16.46
C PHE A 173 18.92 -14.82 -15.62
N ASP A 174 17.65 -14.50 -15.37
CA ASP A 174 17.27 -13.44 -14.44
C ASP A 174 17.26 -13.95 -12.99
N LEU A 175 18.27 -13.53 -12.22
CA LEU A 175 18.38 -13.85 -10.80
C LEU A 175 17.21 -13.29 -9.98
N LYS A 176 16.71 -12.10 -10.32
CA LYS A 176 15.58 -11.48 -9.63
C LYS A 176 14.35 -12.36 -9.78
N SER A 177 14.01 -12.75 -11.00
CA SER A 177 12.86 -13.64 -11.28
C SER A 177 12.99 -14.98 -10.54
N THR A 178 14.19 -15.57 -10.55
CA THR A 178 14.48 -16.85 -9.89
C THR A 178 14.26 -16.78 -8.37
N ILE A 179 14.82 -15.75 -7.72
CA ILE A 179 14.63 -15.53 -6.27
C ILE A 179 13.19 -15.18 -5.95
N SER A 180 12.53 -14.41 -6.80
CA SER A 180 11.11 -14.07 -6.67
C SER A 180 10.22 -15.33 -6.66
N CYS A 181 10.46 -16.29 -7.56
CA CYS A 181 9.75 -17.58 -7.56
C CYS A 181 9.98 -18.35 -6.25
N PHE A 182 11.22 -18.38 -5.78
CA PHE A 182 11.61 -19.04 -4.53
C PHE A 182 10.91 -18.46 -3.31
N VAL A 183 10.90 -17.13 -3.17
CA VAL A 183 10.24 -16.42 -2.07
C VAL A 183 8.73 -16.63 -2.10
N LEU A 184 8.12 -16.57 -3.30
CA LEU A 184 6.68 -16.78 -3.45
C LEU A 184 6.27 -18.18 -2.99
N ASP A 185 7.02 -19.22 -3.35
CA ASP A 185 6.73 -20.58 -2.92
C ASP A 185 6.89 -20.76 -1.41
N ILE A 186 7.97 -20.22 -0.81
CA ILE A 186 8.14 -20.24 0.65
C ILE A 186 6.97 -19.56 1.35
N LEU A 187 6.55 -18.40 0.85
CA LEU A 187 5.45 -17.65 1.42
C LEU A 187 4.14 -18.44 1.32
N GLY A 188 3.86 -19.05 0.17
CA GLY A 188 2.73 -19.97 0.00
C GLY A 188 2.75 -21.12 1.00
N GLU A 189 3.92 -21.74 1.18
CA GLU A 189 4.12 -22.90 2.03
C GLU A 189 3.98 -22.57 3.53
N VAL A 190 4.57 -21.45 3.98
CA VAL A 190 4.61 -21.02 5.38
C VAL A 190 3.33 -20.30 5.80
N ALA A 191 2.73 -19.51 4.92
CA ALA A 191 1.51 -18.78 5.24
C ALA A 191 0.25 -19.61 5.00
N PHE A 192 0.20 -20.42 3.94
CA PHE A 192 -1.04 -21.07 3.47
C PHE A 192 -0.96 -22.59 3.37
N SER A 193 0.18 -23.22 3.73
CA SER A 193 0.43 -24.66 3.49
C SER A 193 0.20 -25.08 2.03
N ARG A 194 0.41 -24.15 1.09
CA ARG A 194 0.18 -24.37 -0.34
C ARG A 194 1.27 -23.66 -1.13
N PRO A 195 2.18 -24.39 -1.80
CA PRO A 195 3.15 -23.76 -2.66
C PRO A 195 2.44 -23.28 -3.93
N PHE A 196 2.87 -22.15 -4.48
CA PHE A 196 2.36 -21.67 -5.76
C PHE A 196 2.97 -22.44 -6.94
N ASN A 197 4.01 -23.25 -6.67
CA ASN A 197 4.83 -23.97 -7.64
C ASN A 197 5.51 -23.02 -8.65
N ALA A 198 5.75 -21.77 -8.25
CA ALA A 198 6.36 -20.75 -9.08
C ALA A 198 7.79 -21.13 -9.46
N GLN A 199 8.54 -21.76 -8.54
CA GLN A 199 9.83 -22.33 -8.88
C GLN A 199 9.68 -23.35 -9.99
N LEU A 200 8.84 -24.37 -9.88
CA LEU A 200 8.73 -25.41 -10.91
C LEU A 200 8.33 -24.85 -12.28
N ARG A 201 7.40 -23.89 -12.33
CA ARG A 201 7.00 -23.23 -13.58
C ARG A 201 8.07 -22.32 -14.17
N GLY A 202 8.92 -21.74 -13.32
CA GLY A 202 9.85 -20.67 -13.72
C GLY A 202 9.18 -19.32 -13.93
N GLU A 203 7.91 -19.19 -13.52
CA GLU A 203 7.08 -18.01 -13.70
C GLU A 203 6.28 -17.73 -12.42
N ALA A 204 6.13 -16.45 -12.10
CA ALA A 204 5.47 -15.97 -10.89
C ALA A 204 4.41 -14.90 -11.23
N ASP A 205 3.38 -15.28 -11.99
CA ASP A 205 2.24 -14.42 -12.33
C ASP A 205 1.60 -13.77 -11.11
N GLU A 206 1.61 -14.47 -9.97
CA GLU A 206 1.12 -13.97 -8.70
C GLU A 206 1.86 -12.69 -8.26
N ILE A 207 3.16 -12.56 -8.56
CA ILE A 207 3.96 -11.37 -8.24
C ILE A 207 3.51 -10.18 -9.07
N HIS A 208 3.12 -10.38 -10.34
CA HIS A 208 2.55 -9.30 -11.13
C HIS A 208 1.25 -8.78 -10.52
N ALA A 209 0.40 -9.68 -10.00
CA ALA A 209 -0.83 -9.28 -9.33
C ALA A 209 -0.56 -8.54 -8.00
N ILE A 210 0.45 -8.98 -7.22
CA ILE A 210 0.87 -8.33 -5.97
C ILE A 210 1.40 -6.92 -6.26
N ASN A 211 2.29 -6.79 -7.24
CA ASN A 211 2.83 -5.50 -7.67
C ASN A 211 1.72 -4.54 -8.15
N ASP A 212 0.76 -5.04 -8.94
CA ASP A 212 -0.38 -4.25 -9.39
C ASP A 212 -1.26 -3.80 -8.20
N HIS A 213 -1.47 -4.65 -7.19
CA HIS A 213 -2.20 -4.29 -5.97
C HIS A 213 -1.47 -3.19 -5.19
N ILE A 214 -0.16 -3.33 -4.98
CA ILE A 214 0.67 -2.36 -4.26
C ILE A 214 0.65 -1.02 -5.00
N LEU A 215 0.88 -1.02 -6.31
CA LEU A 215 0.86 0.21 -7.12
C LEU A 215 -0.51 0.91 -7.04
N LEU A 216 -1.60 0.16 -7.14
CA LEU A 216 -2.95 0.70 -7.00
C LEU A 216 -3.15 1.36 -5.64
N SER A 217 -2.75 0.68 -4.56
CA SER A 217 -2.85 1.19 -3.20
C SER A 217 -2.02 2.45 -3.02
N CYS A 218 -0.77 2.47 -3.48
CA CYS A 218 0.10 3.63 -3.41
C CYS A 218 -0.47 4.82 -4.18
N VAL A 219 -0.91 4.63 -5.43
CA VAL A 219 -1.47 5.74 -6.23
C VAL A 219 -2.75 6.28 -5.61
N ILE A 220 -3.69 5.41 -5.23
CA ILE A 220 -4.96 5.84 -4.61
C ILE A 220 -4.71 6.50 -3.25
N GLY A 221 -3.80 5.94 -2.45
CA GLY A 221 -3.45 6.48 -1.12
C GLY A 221 -2.88 7.90 -1.20
N GLU A 222 -2.28 8.26 -2.33
CA GLU A 222 -1.78 9.61 -2.56
C GLU A 222 -2.81 10.58 -3.16
N LEU A 223 -3.94 10.09 -3.66
CA LEU A 223 -4.95 10.99 -4.24
C LEU A 223 -5.72 11.75 -3.15
N PRO A 224 -6.07 13.03 -3.39
CA PRO A 224 -6.98 13.76 -2.51
C PRO A 224 -8.38 13.14 -2.55
N LEU A 225 -9.15 13.29 -1.47
CA LEU A 225 -10.52 12.75 -1.36
C LEU A 225 -10.57 11.24 -1.63
N GLN A 226 -9.70 10.47 -0.98
CA GLN A 226 -9.51 9.04 -1.27
C GLN A 226 -10.79 8.21 -1.34
N THR A 227 -11.81 8.48 -0.51
CA THR A 227 -13.10 7.78 -0.58
C THR A 227 -13.75 7.95 -1.95
N LEU A 228 -13.74 9.19 -2.47
CA LEU A 228 -14.23 9.49 -3.81
C LEU A 228 -13.30 8.92 -4.87
N SER A 229 -11.98 9.01 -4.71
CA SER A 229 -11.01 8.44 -5.66
C SER A 229 -11.18 6.91 -5.81
N LYS A 230 -11.36 6.20 -4.70
CA LYS A 230 -11.65 4.75 -4.68
C LYS A 230 -12.97 4.45 -5.38
N PHE A 231 -14.01 5.22 -5.09
CA PHE A 231 -15.30 5.07 -5.74
C PHE A 231 -15.18 5.27 -7.26
N LEU A 232 -14.57 6.37 -7.70
CA LEU A 232 -14.38 6.68 -9.12
C LEU A 232 -13.47 5.67 -9.84
N ALA A 233 -12.44 5.16 -9.17
CA ALA A 233 -11.53 4.16 -9.75
C ALA A 233 -12.28 2.91 -10.20
N ARG A 234 -13.31 2.46 -9.45
CA ARG A 234 -14.14 1.29 -9.80
C ARG A 234 -14.84 1.42 -11.16
N TRP A 235 -15.13 2.65 -11.56
CA TRP A 235 -15.82 2.99 -12.81
C TRP A 235 -14.87 3.57 -13.87
N SER A 236 -13.56 3.57 -13.60
CA SER A 236 -12.59 4.21 -14.48
C SER A 236 -12.60 3.56 -15.87
N PRO A 237 -12.72 4.34 -16.95
CA PRO A 237 -12.55 3.83 -18.31
C PRO A 237 -11.09 3.54 -18.66
N VAL A 238 -10.14 3.93 -17.79
CA VAL A 238 -8.72 3.92 -18.09
C VAL A 238 -8.17 2.48 -18.02
N PRO A 239 -7.56 1.94 -19.10
CA PRO A 239 -7.16 0.54 -19.18
C PRO A 239 -6.22 0.08 -18.06
N TRP A 240 -5.21 0.88 -17.70
CA TRP A 240 -4.28 0.51 -16.64
C TRP A 240 -4.97 0.39 -15.29
N MET A 241 -5.89 1.31 -14.95
CA MET A 241 -6.63 1.29 -13.70
C MET A 241 -7.53 0.03 -13.61
N ARG A 242 -8.20 -0.31 -14.71
CA ARG A 242 -9.01 -1.55 -14.81
C ARG A 242 -8.16 -2.80 -14.60
N ARG A 243 -6.94 -2.84 -15.18
CA ARG A 243 -6.00 -3.94 -14.97
C ARG A 243 -5.64 -4.07 -13.49
N LEU A 244 -5.23 -2.98 -12.84
CA LEU A 244 -4.84 -3.02 -11.43
C LEU A 244 -5.98 -3.47 -10.50
N LEU A 245 -7.20 -2.98 -10.76
CA LEU A 245 -8.40 -3.39 -10.00
C LEU A 245 -8.72 -4.87 -10.21
N LYS A 246 -8.60 -5.36 -11.44
CA LYS A 246 -8.77 -6.79 -11.75
C LYS A 246 -7.73 -7.63 -11.01
N SER A 247 -6.46 -7.24 -11.03
CA SER A 247 -5.38 -7.91 -10.31
C SER A 247 -5.65 -7.99 -8.80
N ARG A 248 -6.07 -6.87 -8.17
CA ARG A 248 -6.48 -6.86 -6.76
C ARG A 248 -7.66 -7.81 -6.49
N ASN A 249 -8.67 -7.83 -7.35
CA ASN A 249 -9.83 -8.69 -7.16
C ASN A 249 -9.47 -10.19 -7.31
N ASN A 250 -8.58 -10.53 -8.25
CA ASN A 250 -8.06 -11.88 -8.40
C ASN A 250 -7.30 -12.33 -7.14
N LEU A 251 -6.40 -11.49 -6.62
CA LEU A 251 -5.70 -11.79 -5.36
C LEU A 251 -6.65 -12.00 -4.19
N LYS A 252 -7.71 -11.18 -4.08
CA LYS A 252 -8.73 -11.35 -3.05
C LYS A 252 -9.41 -12.72 -3.19
N ALA A 253 -9.73 -13.14 -4.40
CA ALA A 253 -10.35 -14.44 -4.65
C ALA A 253 -9.41 -15.60 -4.26
N THR A 254 -8.15 -15.54 -4.67
CA THR A 254 -7.12 -16.54 -4.31
C THR A 254 -6.91 -16.62 -2.79
N CYS A 255 -6.83 -15.46 -2.12
CA CYS A 255 -6.74 -15.39 -0.67
C CYS A 255 -7.93 -16.09 0.00
N SER A 256 -9.16 -15.76 -0.43
CA SER A 256 -10.37 -16.36 0.14
C SER A 256 -10.49 -17.85 -0.14
N GLU A 257 -9.98 -18.32 -1.28
CA GLU A 257 -9.90 -19.75 -1.56
C GLU A 257 -8.95 -20.45 -0.57
N CYS A 258 -7.77 -19.89 -0.32
CA CYS A 258 -6.80 -20.44 0.64
C CYS A 258 -7.38 -20.48 2.07
N VAL A 259 -8.04 -19.40 2.49
CA VAL A 259 -8.70 -19.31 3.80
C VAL A 259 -9.82 -20.35 3.92
N ARG A 260 -10.72 -20.44 2.94
CA ARG A 260 -11.81 -21.42 2.95
C ARG A 260 -11.29 -22.85 2.94
N ASN A 261 -10.26 -23.13 2.14
CA ASN A 261 -9.64 -24.45 2.11
C ASN A 261 -9.09 -24.83 3.47
N LYS A 262 -8.42 -23.90 4.16
CA LYS A 262 -7.86 -24.13 5.49
C LYS A 262 -8.93 -24.35 6.57
N ILE A 263 -10.02 -23.59 6.52
CA ILE A 263 -11.15 -23.73 7.45
C ILE A 263 -11.88 -25.07 7.25
N ASN A 264 -12.08 -25.47 5.99
CA ASN A 264 -12.85 -26.67 5.66
C ASN A 264 -12.02 -27.96 5.76
N ASN A 265 -10.72 -27.89 5.49
CA ASN A 265 -9.80 -29.02 5.52
C ASN A 265 -8.79 -28.82 6.66
N ALA A 266 -9.22 -29.12 7.89
CA ALA A 266 -8.35 -29.05 9.05
C ALA A 266 -7.13 -29.96 8.84
N SER A 267 -5.95 -29.37 8.98
CA SER A 267 -4.67 -30.07 8.88
C SER A 267 -3.86 -29.78 10.13
N ASP A 268 -3.18 -30.80 10.65
CA ASP A 268 -2.24 -30.65 11.77
C ASP A 268 -0.99 -29.85 11.39
N ARG A 269 -0.85 -29.52 10.10
CA ARG A 269 0.24 -28.70 9.60
C ARG A 269 0.14 -27.28 10.15
N ARG A 270 1.18 -26.90 10.90
CA ARG A 270 1.35 -25.55 11.46
C ARG A 270 1.80 -24.60 10.35
N ASP A 271 0.98 -23.60 10.07
CA ASP A 271 1.26 -22.47 9.19
C ASP A 271 0.76 -21.17 9.86
N LEU A 272 1.08 -20.01 9.30
CA LEU A 272 0.65 -18.73 9.88
C LEU A 272 -0.87 -18.58 9.88
N LEU A 273 -1.54 -19.08 8.85
CA LEU A 273 -3.01 -19.03 8.74
C LEU A 273 -3.71 -19.89 9.81
N GLN A 274 -3.13 -21.02 10.20
CA GLN A 274 -3.62 -21.88 11.27
C GLN A 274 -3.67 -21.09 12.57
N SER A 275 -2.64 -20.27 12.85
CA SER A 275 -2.63 -19.38 14.01
C SER A 275 -3.83 -18.43 13.98
N LEU A 276 -4.16 -17.85 12.82
CA LEU A 276 -5.33 -16.96 12.69
C LEU A 276 -6.66 -17.70 12.91
N VAL A 277 -6.78 -18.92 12.39
CA VAL A 277 -8.01 -19.73 12.50
C VAL A 277 -8.23 -20.22 13.93
N THR A 278 -7.17 -20.58 14.67
CA THR A 278 -7.29 -21.11 16.03
C THR A 278 -7.25 -20.06 17.13
N THR A 279 -6.78 -18.84 16.81
CA THR A 279 -6.67 -17.80 17.81
C THR A 279 -8.03 -17.39 18.35
N LYS A 280 -8.13 -17.36 19.68
CA LYS A 280 -9.25 -16.79 20.42
C LYS A 280 -8.81 -15.53 21.13
N ASP A 281 -9.71 -14.56 21.20
CA ASP A 281 -9.51 -13.37 22.01
C ASP A 281 -9.40 -13.75 23.49
N VAL A 282 -8.44 -13.15 24.19
CA VAL A 282 -8.10 -13.53 25.57
C VAL A 282 -9.17 -13.08 26.57
N GLU A 283 -9.87 -11.98 26.28
CA GLU A 283 -10.86 -11.39 27.19
C GLU A 283 -12.27 -11.93 26.93
N THR A 284 -12.64 -12.07 25.66
CA THR A 284 -13.99 -12.48 25.23
C THR A 284 -14.09 -13.95 24.85
N GLY A 285 -12.96 -14.64 24.60
CA GLY A 285 -12.94 -16.01 24.10
C GLY A 285 -13.39 -16.16 22.64
N ALA A 286 -13.71 -15.06 21.94
CA ALA A 286 -14.24 -15.08 20.59
C ALA A 286 -13.16 -15.45 19.56
N SER A 287 -13.50 -16.30 18.59
CA SER A 287 -12.68 -16.56 17.41
C SER A 287 -12.82 -15.44 16.38
N LEU A 288 -11.83 -15.30 15.49
CA LEU A 288 -11.93 -14.40 14.35
C LEU A 288 -13.00 -14.86 13.38
N THR A 289 -13.73 -13.90 12.79
CA THR A 289 -14.63 -14.17 11.67
C THR A 289 -13.84 -14.51 10.41
N GLU A 290 -14.46 -15.23 9.47
CA GLU A 290 -13.82 -15.55 8.18
C GLU A 290 -13.36 -14.28 7.45
N GLN A 291 -14.10 -13.17 7.54
CA GLN A 291 -13.72 -11.91 6.92
C GLN A 291 -12.49 -11.26 7.57
N GLU A 292 -12.35 -11.36 8.90
CA GLU A 292 -11.15 -10.89 9.60
C GLU A 292 -9.94 -11.75 9.25
N ILE A 293 -10.10 -13.07 9.19
CA ILE A 293 -9.04 -14.00 8.76
C ILE A 293 -8.62 -13.67 7.32
N ASN A 294 -9.57 -13.46 6.41
CA ASN A 294 -9.29 -13.02 5.04
C ASN A 294 -8.53 -11.69 4.98
N SER A 295 -8.84 -10.76 5.88
CA SER A 295 -8.19 -9.44 5.91
C SER A 295 -6.71 -9.57 6.30
N GLU A 296 -6.41 -10.35 7.33
CA GLU A 296 -5.04 -10.60 7.79
C GLU A 296 -4.26 -11.49 6.81
N ALA A 297 -4.89 -12.55 6.30
CA ALA A 297 -4.31 -13.43 5.29
C ALA A 297 -3.94 -12.66 4.01
N PHE A 298 -4.76 -11.69 3.60
CA PHE A 298 -4.45 -10.86 2.43
C PHE A 298 -3.21 -9.99 2.62
N ALA A 299 -2.87 -9.58 3.86
CA ALA A 299 -1.61 -8.87 4.12
C ALA A 299 -0.38 -9.79 4.09
N MET A 300 -0.58 -11.11 4.14
CA MET A 300 0.51 -12.08 4.02
C MET A 300 0.84 -12.38 2.56
N LEU A 301 -0.02 -12.00 1.59
CA LEU A 301 0.23 -12.09 0.14
C LEU A 301 0.87 -10.80 -0.39
#